data_AF-A0A351X9P1-F1
#
_entry.id   AF-A0A351X9P1-F1
#
_cell.length_a   1.000
_cell.length_b   1.000
_cell.length_c   1.000
_cell.angle_alpha   90.00
_cell.angle_beta   90.00
_cell.angle_gamma   90.00
#
_symmetry.space_group_name_H-M   'P 1'
#
loop_
_entity.id
_entity.type
_entity.pdbx_description
1 polymer ?
#
loop_
_entity_poly.entity_id
_entity_poly.type
_entity_poly.pdbx_seq_one_letter_code
_entity_poly.pdbx_strand_id
1 'polypeptide(L)'
;MDTRFAITEYPNAAALTAQLDELIKKPIYSINRDALKEYEEEYFEKKCAKSKEMITEAKNVIPGGVQHNLAFNYPFPIVMTKAKGNKLYDIDGNEYFDFLQA
;
A
#
# COMPACT_ATOMS: atom_id res chain seq x y z
N MET A 1 3.76 -34.46 -27.36
CA MET A 1 4.05 -33.56 -26.22
C MET A 1 4.72 -32.33 -26.78
N ASP A 2 4.21 -31.15 -26.47
CA ASP A 2 4.86 -29.89 -26.84
C ASP A 2 6.14 -29.73 -26.01
N THR A 3 7.29 -29.68 -26.68
CA THR A 3 8.62 -29.60 -26.05
C THR A 3 9.18 -28.18 -26.06
N ARG A 4 8.37 -27.19 -26.42
CA ARG A 4 8.78 -25.78 -26.45
C ARG A 4 8.83 -25.24 -25.02
N PHE A 5 9.89 -24.52 -24.70
CA PHE A 5 10.00 -23.79 -23.43
C PHE A 5 8.95 -22.65 -23.40
N ALA A 6 8.42 -22.35 -22.21
CA ALA A 6 7.45 -21.27 -22.02
C ALA A 6 8.03 -19.86 -22.31
N ILE A 7 9.36 -19.75 -22.36
CA ILE A 7 10.09 -18.52 -22.68
C ILE A 7 10.68 -18.68 -24.08
N THR A 8 10.20 -17.87 -25.02
CA THR A 8 10.68 -17.85 -26.41
C THR A 8 11.89 -16.93 -26.60
N GLU A 9 12.06 -15.94 -25.72
CA GLU A 9 13.16 -14.98 -25.76
C GLU A 9 13.61 -14.63 -24.35
N TYR A 10 14.93 -14.58 -24.13
CA TYR A 10 15.51 -14.10 -22.88
C TYR A 10 15.87 -12.62 -23.01
N PRO A 11 15.53 -11.79 -22.01
CA PRO A 11 15.95 -10.40 -22.03
C PRO A 11 17.47 -10.29 -21.90
N ASN A 12 18.03 -9.22 -22.46
CA ASN A 12 19.43 -8.88 -22.22
C ASN A 12 19.61 -8.44 -20.76
N ALA A 13 19.96 -9.40 -19.91
CA ALA A 13 20.12 -9.17 -18.47
C ALA A 13 21.15 -8.06 -18.18
N ALA A 14 22.25 -8.00 -18.92
CA ALA A 14 23.28 -6.98 -18.73
C ALA A 14 22.75 -5.57 -19.01
N ALA A 15 21.96 -5.40 -20.06
CA ALA A 15 21.32 -4.12 -20.38
C ALA A 15 20.29 -3.72 -19.31
N LEU A 16 19.48 -4.67 -18.83
CA LEU A 16 18.52 -4.43 -17.74
C LEU A 16 19.21 -4.03 -16.43
N THR A 17 20.27 -4.75 -16.05
CA THR A 17 21.05 -4.43 -14.85
C THR A 17 21.68 -3.06 -14.96
N ALA A 18 22.24 -2.68 -16.11
CA ALA A 18 22.79 -1.34 -16.32
C ALA A 18 21.72 -0.24 -16.17
N GLN A 19 20.50 -0.47 -16.67
CA GLN A 19 19.40 0.48 -16.48
C GLN A 19 18.98 0.60 -15.01
N LEU A 20 18.96 -0.52 -14.28
CA LEU A 20 18.69 -0.52 -12.85
C LEU A 20 19.77 0.24 -12.07
N ASP A 21 21.04 -0.01 -12.38
CA ASP A 21 22.19 0.67 -11.76
C ASP A 21 22.14 2.19 -11.97
N GLU A 22 21.73 2.64 -13.15
CA GLU A 22 21.51 4.07 -13.43
C GLU A 22 20.28 4.63 -12.69
N LEU A 23 19.22 3.84 -12.54
CA LEU A 23 18.02 4.25 -11.81
C LEU A 23 18.30 4.44 -10.31
N ILE A 24 19.00 3.50 -9.67
CA ILE A 24 19.27 3.55 -8.22
C ILE A 24 20.23 4.68 -7.82
N LYS A 25 21.02 5.22 -8.76
CA LYS A 25 21.89 6.39 -8.55
C LYS A 25 21.12 7.71 -8.54
N LYS A 26 19.87 7.73 -9.01
CA LYS A 26 19.06 8.94 -9.02
C LYS A 26 18.75 9.39 -7.58
N PRO A 27 18.54 10.70 -7.34
CA PRO A 27 18.16 11.18 -6.02
C PRO A 27 16.87 10.49 -5.55
N ILE A 28 16.85 10.12 -4.28
CA ILE A 28 15.64 9.63 -3.62
C ILE A 28 14.75 10.84 -3.37
N TYR A 29 13.60 10.86 -4.04
CA TYR A 29 12.57 11.86 -3.78
C TYR A 29 11.71 11.41 -2.61
N SER A 30 11.68 12.21 -1.55
CA SER A 30 10.81 12.00 -0.40
C SER A 30 9.53 12.82 -0.52
N ILE A 31 8.50 12.42 0.23
CA ILE A 31 7.27 13.18 0.37
C ILE A 31 7.57 14.50 1.09
N ASN A 32 6.94 15.60 0.67
CA ASN A 32 7.03 16.87 1.39
C ASN A 32 6.52 16.69 2.83
N ARG A 33 7.34 17.08 3.82
CA ARG A 33 7.07 16.81 5.24
C ARG A 33 5.85 17.55 5.77
N ASP A 34 5.65 18.79 5.35
CA ASP A 34 4.53 19.60 5.82
C ASP A 34 3.22 19.10 5.22
N ALA A 35 3.23 18.75 3.93
CA ALA A 35 2.07 18.15 3.27
C ALA A 35 1.71 16.77 3.85
N LEU A 36 2.72 15.94 4.17
CA LEU A 36 2.48 14.66 4.83
C LEU A 36 1.85 14.85 6.22
N LYS A 37 2.41 15.76 7.02
CA LYS A 37 1.89 16.08 8.35
C LYS A 37 0.46 16.60 8.30
N GLU A 38 0.16 17.49 7.36
CA GLU A 38 -1.22 17.97 7.14
C GLU A 38 -2.16 16.80 6.85
N TYR A 39 -1.76 15.85 6.01
CA TYR A 39 -2.59 14.68 5.69
C TYR A 39 -2.78 13.73 6.88
N GLU A 40 -1.73 13.51 7.69
CA GLU A 40 -1.82 12.76 8.93
C GLU A 40 -2.83 13.38 9.90
N GLU A 41 -2.73 14.68 10.14
CA GLU A 41 -3.56 15.40 11.11
C GLU A 41 -4.99 15.63 10.62
N GLU A 42 -5.17 16.06 9.37
CA GLU A 42 -6.49 16.47 8.85
C GLU A 42 -7.33 15.29 8.32
N TYR A 43 -6.68 14.21 7.86
CA TYR A 43 -7.37 13.05 7.33
C TYR A 43 -7.33 11.86 8.28
N PHE A 44 -6.15 11.34 8.60
CA PHE A 44 -6.05 10.11 9.41
C PHE A 44 -6.55 10.34 10.84
N GLU A 45 -6.05 11.35 11.54
CA GLU A 45 -6.44 11.58 12.94
C GLU A 45 -7.90 12.03 13.08
N LYS A 46 -8.39 12.89 12.18
CA LYS A 46 -9.76 13.43 12.28
C LYS A 46 -10.85 12.55 11.66
N LYS A 47 -10.54 11.80 10.60
CA LYS A 47 -11.54 11.04 9.83
C LYS A 47 -11.43 9.52 9.95
N CYS A 48 -10.35 8.99 10.51
CA CYS A 48 -10.10 7.54 10.61
C CYS A 48 -9.95 7.06 12.07
N ALA A 49 -10.67 7.69 13.00
CA ALA A 49 -10.48 7.49 14.44
C ALA A 49 -10.84 6.06 14.91
N LYS A 50 -11.92 5.47 14.39
CA LYS A 50 -12.32 4.10 14.72
C LYS A 50 -11.37 3.08 14.12
N SER A 51 -10.86 3.35 12.91
CA SER A 51 -9.78 2.54 12.33
C SER A 51 -8.55 2.53 13.24
N LYS A 52 -8.13 3.69 13.75
CA LYS A 52 -7.00 3.80 14.69
C LYS A 52 -7.23 3.00 15.97
N GLU A 53 -8.43 3.09 16.55
CA GLU A 53 -8.81 2.35 17.76
C GLU A 53 -8.73 0.84 17.51
N MET A 54 -9.37 0.35 16.44
CA MET A 54 -9.41 -1.06 16.11
C MET A 54 -8.02 -1.64 15.81
N ILE A 55 -7.16 -0.92 15.08
CA ILE A 55 -5.78 -1.36 14.84
C ILE A 55 -4.97 -1.37 16.14
N THR A 56 -5.19 -0.40 17.04
CA THR A 56 -4.52 -0.36 18.34
C THR A 56 -4.91 -1.57 19.18
N GLU A 57 -6.18 -1.96 19.18
CA GLU A 57 -6.64 -3.19 19.82
C GLU A 57 -6.03 -4.43 19.17
N ALA A 58 -6.06 -4.52 17.84
CA ALA A 58 -5.55 -5.65 17.07
C ALA A 58 -4.05 -5.91 17.34
N LYS A 59 -3.26 -4.86 17.55
CA LYS A 59 -1.82 -4.96 17.89
C LYS A 59 -1.54 -5.76 19.16
N ASN A 60 -2.50 -5.91 20.06
CA ASN A 60 -2.34 -6.70 21.28
C ASN A 60 -2.31 -8.22 21.03
N VAL A 61 -2.85 -8.66 19.88
CA VAL A 61 -3.03 -10.10 19.58
C VAL A 61 -2.51 -10.49 18.19
N ILE A 62 -2.34 -9.54 17.28
CA ILE A 62 -1.78 -9.72 15.95
C ILE A 62 -0.52 -8.86 15.85
N PRO A 63 0.66 -9.44 15.54
CA PRO A 63 1.89 -8.67 15.34
C PRO A 63 1.69 -7.52 14.35
N GLY A 64 1.85 -6.29 14.83
CA GLY A 64 1.67 -5.10 14.00
C GLY A 64 0.20 -4.76 13.66
N GLY A 65 -0.77 -5.51 14.18
CA GLY A 65 -2.21 -5.27 14.01
C GLY A 65 -2.79 -5.73 12.67
N VAL A 66 -2.01 -6.39 11.81
CA VAL A 66 -2.43 -6.88 10.49
C VAL A 66 -1.86 -8.26 10.19
N GLN A 67 -2.60 -9.07 9.41
CA GLN A 67 -2.18 -10.44 9.07
C GLN A 67 -1.38 -10.54 7.75
N HIS A 68 -1.38 -9.50 6.91
CA HIS A 68 -0.70 -9.50 5.62
C HIS A 68 0.18 -8.27 5.45
N ASN A 69 1.40 -8.44 4.92
CA ASN A 69 2.40 -7.37 4.89
C ASN A 69 1.95 -6.13 4.09
N LEU A 70 1.19 -6.30 3.01
CA LEU A 70 0.70 -5.16 2.22
C LEU A 70 -0.29 -4.26 2.97
N ALA A 71 -0.84 -4.72 4.10
CA ALA A 71 -1.74 -3.92 4.92
C ALA A 71 -1.00 -2.97 5.88
N PHE A 72 0.32 -3.09 6.04
CA PHE A 72 1.12 -2.14 6.82
C PHE A 72 1.16 -0.78 6.13
N ASN A 73 0.34 0.15 6.62
CA ASN A 73 0.29 1.52 6.13
C ASN A 73 0.59 2.50 7.25
N TYR A 74 1.19 3.62 6.88
CA TYR A 74 1.49 4.73 7.77
C TYR A 74 0.44 5.85 7.59
N PRO A 75 -0.04 6.49 8.67
CA PRO A 75 0.32 6.28 10.08
C PRO A 75 -0.27 5.00 10.70
N PHE A 76 -1.39 4.51 10.17
CA PHE A 76 -2.00 3.23 10.51
C PHE A 76 -2.90 2.74 9.37
N PRO A 77 -3.19 1.42 9.29
CA PRO A 77 -4.15 0.87 8.34
C PRO A 77 -5.58 1.38 8.61
N ILE A 78 -6.33 1.61 7.53
CA ILE A 78 -7.78 1.86 7.60
C ILE A 78 -8.54 0.52 7.58
N VAL A 79 -9.64 0.45 8.33
CA VAL A 79 -10.40 -0.81 8.45
C VAL A 79 -11.63 -0.75 7.56
N MET A 80 -11.62 -1.52 6.47
CA MET A 80 -12.75 -1.62 5.55
C MET A 80 -13.88 -2.49 6.14
N THR A 81 -15.12 -2.00 6.04
CA THR A 81 -16.32 -2.72 6.52
C THR A 81 -17.25 -3.16 5.40
N LYS A 82 -17.14 -2.55 4.21
CA LYS A 82 -18.02 -2.86 3.09
C LYS A 82 -17.35 -2.56 1.74
N ALA A 83 -17.71 -3.35 0.74
CA ALA A 83 -17.41 -3.10 -0.67
C ALA A 83 -18.70 -3.11 -1.50
N LYS A 84 -18.81 -2.25 -2.51
CA LYS A 84 -19.92 -2.25 -3.48
C LYS A 84 -19.47 -1.69 -4.82
N GLY A 85 -19.42 -2.53 -5.85
CA GLY A 85 -18.91 -2.12 -7.16
C GLY A 85 -17.45 -1.70 -7.03
N ASN A 86 -17.10 -0.54 -7.59
CA ASN A 86 -15.75 0.04 -7.50
C ASN A 86 -15.52 0.88 -6.24
N LYS A 87 -16.31 0.68 -5.18
CA LYS A 87 -16.25 1.49 -3.95
C LYS A 87 -16.01 0.65 -2.71
N LEU A 88 -15.15 1.15 -1.82
CA LEU A 88 -14.92 0.64 -0.48
C LEU A 88 -15.40 1.64 0.56
N TYR A 89 -15.81 1.13 1.71
CA TYR A 89 -16.26 1.91 2.85
C TYR A 89 -15.53 1.44 4.09
N ASP A 90 -14.92 2.36 4.85
CA ASP A 90 -14.26 2.04 6.10
C ASP A 90 -15.22 2.00 7.30
N ILE A 91 -14.68 1.70 8.48
CA ILE A 91 -15.43 1.66 9.75
C ILE A 91 -15.84 3.06 10.24
N ASP A 92 -15.18 4.10 9.73
CA ASP A 92 -15.45 5.50 10.02
C ASP A 92 -16.55 6.08 9.11
N GLY A 93 -16.89 5.39 8.02
CA GLY A 93 -17.90 5.78 7.05
C GLY A 93 -17.36 6.54 5.83
N ASN A 94 -16.04 6.63 5.67
CA ASN A 94 -15.41 7.21 4.49
C ASN A 94 -15.62 6.30 3.28
N GLU A 95 -15.81 6.91 2.10
CA GLU A 95 -15.95 6.20 0.82
C GLU A 95 -14.68 6.38 -0.02
N TYR A 96 -14.22 5.28 -0.62
CA TYR A 96 -13.03 5.23 -1.47
C TYR A 96 -13.37 4.60 -2.80
N PHE A 97 -12.73 5.07 -3.88
CA PHE A 97 -12.69 4.32 -5.13
C PHE A 97 -11.60 3.25 -5.06
N ASP A 98 -11.96 2.01 -5.38
CA ASP A 98 -11.02 0.90 -5.39
C ASP A 98 -10.24 0.86 -6.71
N PHE A 99 -8.98 1.28 -6.63
CA PHE A 99 -8.00 1.15 -7.71
C PHE A 99 -6.93 0.07 -7.41
N LEU A 100 -7.07 -0.64 -6.28
CA LEU A 100 -6.07 -1.62 -5.83
C LEU A 100 -6.45 -3.06 -6.20
N GLN A 101 -7.72 -3.34 -6.52
CA GLN A 101 -8.11 -4.63 -7.12
C GLN A 101 -7.31 -4.89 -8.42
N ALA A 102 -6.24 -5.68 -8.29
CA ALA A 102 -5.47 -6.28 -9.38
C ALA A 102 -5.57 -7.80 -9.30
#